data_AF-F4NTX1-F1
#
_entry.id   AF-F4NTX1-F1
#
_cell.length_a   1.000
_cell.length_b   1.000
_cell.length_c   1.000
_cell.angle_alpha   90.00
_cell.angle_beta   90.00
_cell.angle_gamma   90.00
#
_symmetry.space_group_name_H-M   'P 1'
#
loop_
_entity.id
_entity.type
_entity.pdbx_description
1 polymer ?
#
loop_
_entity_poly.entity_id
_entity_poly.type
_entity_poly.pdbx_seq_one_letter_code
_entity_poly.pdbx_strand_id
1 'polypeptide(L)'
;MILLLLKRLLEQPHLLPSKPTLWPVYQIDEDLEYVQTNGRRMIMRKGQRRVGATCQLFEDDPYKDIDMDEIWCLPESPSDLQKMPPVKHTLKSHDLQILARKAMAMVEEEARLYRTLCQFTEMLQGDDPDTQDMNILEGLSESVATELQDDVEDLLGCVTETIGRLQDSRKFLIKASIQKRELADKLRLL
;
A
#
# COMPACT_ATOMS: atom_id res chain seq x y z
N MET A 1 -0.04 -49.89 -13.87
CA MET A 1 -1.14 -48.92 -13.64
C MET A 1 -0.65 -47.48 -13.46
N ILE A 2 0.42 -47.23 -12.70
CA ILE A 2 0.97 -45.87 -12.45
C ILE A 2 1.52 -45.21 -13.73
N LEU A 3 2.18 -45.97 -14.61
CA LEU A 3 2.72 -45.45 -15.88
C LEU A 3 1.62 -45.01 -16.88
N LEU A 4 0.43 -45.63 -16.83
CA LEU A 4 -0.71 -45.24 -17.67
C LEU A 4 -1.39 -43.95 -17.15
N LEU A 5 -1.39 -43.74 -15.84
CA LEU A 5 -1.88 -42.50 -15.22
C LEU A 5 -0.96 -41.30 -15.52
N LEU A 6 0.37 -41.51 -15.49
CA LEU A 6 1.35 -40.48 -15.85
C LEU A 6 1.26 -40.06 -17.32
N LYS A 7 1.09 -41.03 -18.24
CA LYS A 7 0.92 -40.73 -19.66
C LYS A 7 -0.35 -39.93 -19.93
N ARG A 8 -1.44 -40.26 -19.21
CA ARG A 8 -2.73 -39.56 -19.30
C ARG A 8 -2.72 -38.14 -18.71
N LEU A 9 -1.78 -37.85 -17.81
CA LEU A 9 -1.55 -36.50 -17.24
C LEU A 9 -0.70 -35.62 -18.17
N LEU A 10 0.25 -36.22 -18.89
CA LEU A 10 1.09 -35.54 -19.88
C LEU A 10 0.37 -35.25 -21.21
N GLU A 11 -0.65 -36.04 -21.57
CA GLU A 11 -1.41 -35.89 -22.82
C GLU A 11 -2.69 -35.03 -22.68
N GLN A 12 -2.92 -34.36 -21.54
CA GLN A 12 -4.06 -33.43 -21.44
C GLN A 12 -3.77 -32.14 -22.21
N PRO A 13 -4.62 -31.73 -23.18
CA PRO A 13 -4.53 -30.38 -23.73
C PRO A 13 -4.83 -29.38 -22.61
N HIS A 14 -4.01 -28.33 -22.56
CA HIS A 14 -4.01 -27.30 -21.55
C HIS A 14 -5.38 -26.62 -21.52
N LEU A 15 -6.13 -26.81 -20.43
CA LEU A 15 -7.39 -26.13 -20.20
C LEU A 15 -7.08 -24.64 -20.01
N LEU A 16 -7.44 -23.83 -21.01
CA LEU A 16 -7.51 -22.38 -20.86
C LEU A 16 -8.49 -22.07 -19.71
N PRO A 17 -8.11 -21.21 -18.75
CA PRO A 17 -9.02 -20.83 -17.68
C PRO A 17 -10.22 -20.09 -18.28
N SER A 18 -11.44 -20.56 -17.98
CA SER A 18 -12.71 -20.01 -18.48
C SER A 18 -13.11 -18.67 -17.85
N LYS A 19 -12.23 -18.04 -17.06
CA LYS A 19 -12.44 -16.75 -16.42
C LYS A 19 -11.39 -15.76 -16.93
N PRO A 20 -11.75 -14.50 -17.21
CA PRO A 20 -10.79 -13.50 -17.63
C PRO A 20 -9.80 -13.23 -16.49
N THR A 21 -8.56 -13.65 -16.66
CA THR A 21 -7.44 -13.22 -15.83
C THR A 21 -6.95 -11.86 -16.35
N LEU A 22 -6.62 -10.94 -15.43
CA LEU A 22 -6.04 -9.62 -15.76
C LEU A 22 -4.67 -9.71 -16.45
N TRP A 23 -4.09 -10.90 -16.49
CA TRP A 23 -2.85 -11.21 -17.19
C TRP A 23 -3.17 -12.26 -18.25
N PRO A 24 -2.84 -12.03 -19.53
CA PRO A 24 -2.80 -13.14 -20.47
C PRO A 24 -1.72 -14.10 -19.99
N VAL A 25 -2.10 -15.36 -19.76
CA VAL A 25 -1.16 -16.46 -19.55
C VAL A 25 -0.53 -16.75 -20.92
N TYR A 26 0.26 -15.80 -21.44
CA TYR A 26 1.24 -16.15 -22.46
C TYR A 26 2.21 -17.09 -21.75
N GLN A 27 2.32 -18.32 -22.25
CA GLN A 27 3.50 -19.12 -21.99
C GLN A 27 4.67 -18.24 -22.39
N ILE A 28 5.47 -17.82 -21.41
CA ILE A 28 6.78 -17.26 -21.71
C ILE A 28 7.54 -18.43 -22.31
N ASP A 29 7.57 -18.52 -23.63
CA ASP A 29 8.35 -19.50 -24.37
C ASP A 29 9.82 -19.09 -24.22
N GLU A 30 10.36 -19.34 -23.02
CA GLU A 30 11.77 -19.14 -22.71
C GLU A 30 12.54 -20.27 -23.41
N ASP A 31 13.02 -20.01 -24.62
CA ASP A 31 14.01 -20.85 -25.29
C ASP A 31 15.31 -20.85 -24.47
N LEU A 32 15.47 -21.86 -23.61
CA LEU A 32 16.64 -22.07 -22.78
C LEU A 32 17.67 -22.91 -23.53
N GLU A 33 18.77 -22.29 -23.96
CA GLU A 33 19.91 -23.02 -24.51
C GLU A 33 20.87 -23.43 -23.36
N TYR A 34 21.18 -24.72 -23.30
CA TYR A 34 22.15 -25.28 -22.36
C TYR A 34 23.53 -25.32 -23.02
N VAL A 35 24.46 -24.51 -22.53
CA VAL A 35 25.85 -24.55 -22.99
C VAL A 35 26.71 -25.16 -21.88
N GLN A 36 27.53 -26.14 -22.25
CA GLN A 36 28.41 -26.84 -21.34
C GLN A 36 29.85 -26.34 -21.53
N THR A 37 30.35 -25.60 -20.55
CA THR A 37 31.73 -25.09 -20.57
C THR A 37 32.43 -25.57 -19.30
N ASN A 38 33.57 -26.24 -19.44
CA ASN A 38 34.40 -26.77 -18.36
C ASN A 38 33.65 -27.60 -17.29
N GLY A 39 32.82 -28.56 -17.72
CA GLY A 39 32.23 -29.58 -16.85
C GLY A 39 31.03 -29.16 -15.99
N ARG A 40 30.56 -27.89 -16.07
CA ARG A 40 29.29 -27.45 -15.46
C ARG A 40 28.30 -26.99 -16.52
N ARG A 41 27.02 -27.37 -16.38
CA ARG A 41 25.95 -26.90 -17.27
C ARG A 41 25.51 -25.52 -16.81
N MET A 42 25.52 -24.55 -17.71
CA MET A 42 24.99 -23.21 -17.45
C MET A 42 23.77 -22.97 -18.32
N ILE A 43 22.71 -22.45 -17.70
CA ILE A 43 21.48 -22.04 -18.39
C ILE A 43 21.71 -20.61 -18.87
N MET A 44 21.73 -20.39 -20.18
CA MET A 44 21.74 -19.04 -20.74
C MET A 44 20.35 -18.70 -21.28
N ARG A 45 19.79 -17.59 -20.82
CA ARG A 45 18.57 -17.02 -21.40
C ARG A 45 18.93 -16.42 -22.74
N LYS A 46 18.34 -16.90 -23.83
CA LYS A 46 18.49 -16.26 -25.14
C LYS A 46 17.58 -15.04 -25.20
N GLY A 47 18.06 -13.94 -24.61
CA GLY A 47 17.32 -12.68 -24.57
C GLY A 47 18.32 -11.53 -24.58
N GLN A 48 18.52 -10.95 -25.75
CA GLN A 48 19.36 -9.78 -25.93
C GLN A 48 18.79 -8.63 -25.09
N ARG A 49 19.40 -8.33 -23.94
CA ARG A 49 19.24 -7.00 -23.34
C ARG A 49 19.98 -6.02 -24.23
N ARG A 50 19.27 -5.45 -25.22
CA ARG A 50 19.76 -4.32 -26.00
C ARG A 50 19.22 -3.03 -25.41
N VAL A 51 20.10 -2.37 -24.68
CA VAL A 51 20.13 -0.92 -24.51
C VAL A 51 20.08 -0.27 -25.91
N GLY A 52 19.16 0.66 -26.13
CA GLY A 52 19.33 1.74 -27.11
C GLY A 52 19.04 1.46 -28.59
N ALA A 53 18.22 0.48 -28.96
CA ALA A 53 17.74 0.37 -30.34
C ALA A 53 16.31 -0.17 -30.37
N THR A 54 15.37 0.71 -30.73
CA THR A 54 14.06 0.44 -31.32
C THR A 54 13.61 -1.03 -31.27
N CYS A 55 12.72 -1.34 -30.33
CA CYS A 55 11.96 -2.58 -30.26
C CYS A 55 11.10 -2.74 -31.53
N GLN A 56 11.67 -3.31 -32.60
CA GLN A 56 10.95 -3.68 -33.82
C GLN A 56 10.50 -5.15 -33.82
N LEU A 57 10.46 -5.82 -32.67
CA LEU A 57 10.19 -7.28 -32.62
C LEU A 57 8.73 -7.65 -32.31
N PHE A 58 7.84 -6.69 -32.12
CA PHE A 58 6.41 -6.96 -32.03
C PHE A 58 5.67 -5.84 -32.76
N GLU A 59 5.23 -6.11 -34.00
CA GLU A 59 4.27 -5.21 -34.67
C GLU A 59 2.95 -5.13 -33.88
N ASP A 60 2.62 -6.18 -33.13
CA ASP A 60 1.44 -6.32 -32.27
C ASP A 60 1.73 -6.16 -30.77
N ASP A 61 2.72 -5.35 -30.36
CA ASP A 61 2.84 -4.98 -28.94
C ASP A 61 1.70 -4.00 -28.59
N PRO A 62 0.74 -4.39 -27.72
CA PRO A 62 -0.37 -3.52 -27.32
C PRO A 62 0.08 -2.25 -26.59
N TYR A 63 1.36 -2.13 -26.23
CA TYR A 63 1.95 -0.99 -25.54
C TYR A 63 2.99 -0.24 -26.39
N LYS A 64 3.09 -0.53 -27.69
CA LYS A 64 4.06 0.10 -28.60
C LYS A 64 3.96 1.63 -28.66
N ASP A 65 2.74 2.15 -28.50
CA ASP A 65 2.47 3.59 -28.51
C ASP A 65 2.68 4.26 -27.14
N ILE A 66 3.00 3.48 -26.10
CA ILE A 66 3.24 3.98 -24.76
C ILE A 66 4.72 4.27 -24.61
N ASP A 67 5.10 5.53 -24.79
CA ASP A 67 6.44 5.99 -24.46
C ASP A 67 6.59 6.12 -22.94
N MET A 68 7.23 5.13 -22.34
CA MET A 68 7.52 5.13 -20.91
C MET A 68 8.44 6.31 -20.55
N ASP A 69 9.41 6.64 -21.38
CA ASP A 69 10.32 7.73 -21.07
C ASP A 69 9.56 9.07 -21.03
N GLU A 70 8.58 9.28 -21.93
CA GLU A 70 7.67 10.44 -21.89
C GLU A 70 6.81 10.48 -20.61
N ILE A 71 6.28 9.34 -20.17
CA ILE A 71 5.42 9.25 -18.97
C ILE A 71 6.19 9.56 -17.69
N TRP A 72 7.44 9.12 -17.61
CA TRP A 72 8.28 9.26 -16.42
C TRP A 72 9.21 10.49 -16.48
N CYS A 73 9.22 11.24 -17.58
CA CYS A 73 9.96 12.50 -17.71
C CYS A 73 9.48 13.53 -16.68
N LEU A 74 10.38 13.93 -15.78
CA LEU A 74 10.13 15.06 -14.88
C LEU A 74 10.25 16.37 -15.66
N PRO A 75 9.34 17.33 -15.45
CA PRO A 75 9.43 18.63 -16.12
C PRO A 75 10.66 19.40 -15.63
N GLU A 76 11.54 19.78 -16.56
CA GLU A 76 12.75 20.56 -16.26
C GLU A 76 12.46 22.06 -16.07
N SER A 77 11.35 22.55 -16.65
CA SER A 77 10.94 23.95 -16.57
C SER A 77 9.44 24.12 -16.25
N PRO A 78 9.03 25.24 -15.63
CA PRO A 78 7.62 25.53 -15.34
C PRO A 78 6.75 25.66 -16.60
N SER A 79 7.36 25.95 -17.76
CA SER A 79 6.67 26.02 -19.04
C SER A 79 6.30 24.64 -19.58
N ASP A 80 7.10 23.61 -19.27
CA ASP A 80 6.87 22.24 -19.75
C ASP A 80 5.79 21.51 -18.94
N LEU A 81 5.56 21.95 -17.70
CA LEU A 81 4.42 21.52 -16.88
C LEU A 81 3.06 21.74 -17.55
N GLN A 82 2.92 22.74 -18.42
CA GLN A 82 1.67 22.97 -19.16
C GLN A 82 1.40 21.90 -20.22
N LYS A 83 2.47 21.29 -20.75
CA LYS A 83 2.42 20.28 -21.81
C LYS A 83 2.25 18.86 -21.26
N MET A 84 2.35 18.67 -19.94
CA MET A 84 2.23 17.38 -19.26
C MET A 84 0.91 17.28 -18.47
N PRO A 85 -0.17 16.72 -19.06
CA PRO A 85 -1.47 16.58 -18.40
C PRO A 85 -1.45 15.85 -17.05
N PRO A 86 -0.67 14.77 -16.84
CA PRO A 86 -0.67 14.03 -15.57
C PRO A 86 -0.21 14.87 -14.39
N VAL A 87 0.84 15.67 -14.57
CA VAL A 87 1.38 16.54 -13.52
C VAL A 87 0.42 17.67 -13.20
N LYS A 88 -0.18 18.28 -14.24
CA LYS A 88 -1.23 19.30 -14.08
C LYS A 88 -2.46 18.76 -13.33
N HIS A 89 -2.93 17.56 -13.68
CA HIS A 89 -4.04 16.90 -12.99
C HIS A 89 -3.69 16.66 -11.52
N THR A 90 -2.48 16.13 -11.28
CA THR A 90 -1.98 15.90 -9.92
C THR A 90 -1.96 17.18 -9.12
N LEU A 91 -1.48 18.31 -9.66
CA LEU A 91 -1.46 19.61 -8.96
C LEU A 91 -2.85 20.17 -8.67
N LYS A 92 -3.86 19.85 -9.47
CA LYS A 92 -5.26 20.29 -9.24
C LYS A 92 -6.04 19.39 -8.30
N SER A 93 -5.62 18.15 -8.09
CA SER A 93 -6.43 17.19 -7.34
C SER A 93 -6.62 17.59 -5.87
N HIS A 94 -7.78 17.26 -5.29
CA HIS A 94 -8.09 17.53 -3.88
C HIS A 94 -7.72 16.35 -2.95
N ASP A 95 -6.99 15.36 -3.45
CA ASP A 95 -6.76 14.09 -2.74
C ASP A 95 -6.10 14.30 -1.37
N LEU A 96 -5.11 15.19 -1.27
CA LEU A 96 -4.43 15.51 0.00
C LEU A 96 -5.38 16.11 1.05
N GLN A 97 -6.35 16.92 0.62
CA GLN A 97 -7.34 17.50 1.53
C GLN A 97 -8.41 16.48 1.93
N ILE A 98 -8.76 15.55 1.04
CA ILE A 98 -9.63 14.41 1.40
C ILE A 98 -8.92 13.54 2.45
N LEU A 99 -7.64 13.21 2.23
CA LEU A 99 -6.84 12.45 3.18
C LEU A 99 -6.70 13.17 4.52
N ALA A 100 -6.49 14.49 4.53
CA ALA A 100 -6.45 15.27 5.76
C ALA A 100 -7.78 15.25 6.53
N ARG A 101 -8.92 15.28 5.83
CA ARG A 101 -10.25 15.13 6.46
C ARG A 101 -10.45 13.72 7.02
N LYS A 102 -10.03 12.68 6.30
CA LYS A 102 -10.08 11.30 6.80
C LYS A 102 -9.18 11.11 8.03
N ALA A 103 -7.98 11.69 8.02
CA ALA A 103 -7.10 11.68 9.18
C ALA A 103 -7.74 12.35 10.40
N MET A 104 -8.50 13.44 10.20
CA MET A 104 -9.27 14.07 11.29
C MET A 104 -10.36 13.13 11.84
N ALA A 105 -11.13 12.47 10.97
CA ALA A 105 -12.16 11.53 11.41
C ALA A 105 -11.55 10.37 12.22
N MET A 106 -10.41 9.83 11.81
CA MET A 106 -9.69 8.81 12.57
C MET A 106 -9.22 9.33 13.94
N VAL A 107 -8.73 10.57 14.03
CA VAL A 107 -8.38 11.19 15.33
C VAL A 107 -9.60 11.28 16.25
N GLU A 108 -10.78 11.61 15.72
CA GLU A 108 -12.01 11.69 16.51
C GLU A 108 -12.48 10.33 17.01
N GLU A 109 -12.35 9.29 16.18
CA GLU A 109 -12.62 7.90 16.54
C GLU A 109 -11.68 7.41 17.65
N GLU A 110 -10.37 7.61 17.48
CA GLU A 110 -9.37 7.24 18.48
C GLU A 110 -9.53 8.05 19.77
N ALA A 111 -9.89 9.33 19.70
CA ALA A 111 -10.19 10.14 20.89
C ALA A 111 -11.47 9.70 21.61
N ARG A 112 -12.40 9.03 20.91
CA ARG A 112 -13.55 8.38 21.56
C ARG A 112 -13.11 7.12 22.29
N LEU A 113 -12.28 6.29 21.66
CA LEU A 113 -11.71 5.10 22.29
C LEU A 113 -10.90 5.45 23.53
N TYR A 114 -10.02 6.46 23.44
CA TYR A 114 -9.25 6.98 24.58
C TYR A 114 -10.14 7.34 25.76
N ARG A 115 -11.24 8.07 25.54
CA ARG A 115 -12.19 8.43 26.61
C ARG A 115 -12.84 7.20 27.24
N THR A 116 -13.22 6.21 26.45
CA THR A 116 -13.77 4.94 26.96
C THR A 116 -12.73 4.17 27.79
N LEU A 117 -11.47 4.16 27.36
CA LEU A 117 -10.38 3.53 28.12
C LEU A 117 -10.07 4.28 29.42
N CYS A 118 -10.12 5.61 29.43
CA CYS A 118 -9.99 6.39 30.67
C CYS A 118 -11.10 6.04 31.66
N GLN A 119 -12.35 6.00 31.21
CA GLN A 119 -13.48 5.57 32.05
C GLN A 119 -13.28 4.14 32.57
N PHE A 120 -12.81 3.23 31.72
CA PHE A 120 -12.50 1.86 32.14
C PHE A 120 -11.41 1.82 33.20
N THR A 121 -10.40 2.68 33.08
CA THR A 121 -9.31 2.80 34.07
C THR A 121 -9.81 3.37 35.39
N GLU A 122 -10.65 4.41 35.35
CA GLU A 122 -11.30 4.99 36.53
C GLU A 122 -12.17 3.95 37.28
N MET A 123 -12.92 3.13 36.54
CA MET A 123 -13.69 2.02 37.10
C MET A 123 -12.79 0.93 37.72
N LEU A 124 -11.66 0.58 37.08
CA LEU A 124 -10.70 -0.40 37.61
C LEU A 124 -9.99 0.10 38.88
N GLN A 125 -9.75 1.40 38.98
CA GLN A 125 -9.11 2.03 40.15
C GLN A 125 -10.09 2.32 41.28
N GLY A 126 -11.41 2.25 41.02
CA GLY A 126 -12.47 2.55 42.00
C GLY A 126 -12.66 4.06 42.25
N ASP A 127 -12.10 4.89 41.38
CA ASP A 127 -12.18 6.36 41.47
C ASP A 127 -13.49 6.91 40.88
N ASP A 128 -14.26 6.09 40.14
CA ASP A 128 -15.55 6.49 39.59
C ASP A 128 -16.66 6.46 40.68
N PRO A 129 -17.27 7.62 41.03
CA PRO A 129 -18.30 7.71 42.07
C PRO A 129 -19.56 6.90 41.76
N ASP A 130 -19.84 6.59 40.50
CA ASP A 130 -21.04 5.84 40.09
C ASP A 130 -20.81 4.31 40.13
N THR A 131 -19.57 3.84 40.17
CA THR A 131 -19.21 2.40 40.21
C THR A 131 -18.50 1.96 41.48
N GLN A 132 -18.44 2.80 42.51
CA GLN A 132 -17.80 2.46 43.81
C GLN A 132 -18.33 1.15 44.44
N ASP A 133 -19.60 0.82 44.22
CA ASP A 133 -20.22 -0.42 44.72
C ASP A 133 -20.00 -1.63 43.81
N MET A 134 -19.52 -1.43 42.58
CA MET A 134 -19.22 -2.47 41.59
C MET A 134 -17.72 -2.74 41.59
N ASN A 135 -17.28 -3.61 42.48
CA ASN A 135 -15.88 -3.99 42.53
C ASN A 135 -15.59 -4.96 41.37
N ILE A 136 -15.23 -4.43 40.19
CA ILE A 136 -15.01 -5.23 38.96
C ILE A 136 -13.93 -6.31 39.17
N LEU A 137 -13.02 -6.06 40.11
CA LEU A 137 -11.94 -6.97 40.48
C LEU A 137 -12.33 -8.02 41.54
N GLU A 138 -13.58 -8.01 42.03
CA GLU A 138 -14.03 -8.95 43.07
C GLU A 138 -14.03 -10.38 42.52
N GLY A 139 -13.19 -11.23 43.10
CA GLY A 139 -13.05 -12.64 42.70
C GLY A 139 -11.95 -12.92 41.67
N LEU A 140 -11.22 -11.91 41.21
CA LEU A 140 -9.99 -12.10 40.43
C LEU A 140 -8.79 -12.35 41.35
N SER A 141 -7.85 -13.18 40.90
CA SER A 141 -6.55 -13.29 41.57
C SER A 141 -5.75 -12.02 41.38
N GLU A 142 -5.02 -11.59 42.41
CA GLU A 142 -4.23 -10.36 42.42
C GLU A 142 -3.31 -10.22 41.20
N SER A 143 -2.68 -11.29 40.71
CA SER A 143 -1.82 -11.22 39.52
C SER A 143 -2.57 -10.92 38.22
N VAL A 144 -3.84 -11.35 38.11
CA VAL A 144 -4.67 -11.12 36.91
C VAL A 144 -5.23 -9.71 36.94
N ALA A 145 -5.53 -9.18 38.14
CA ALA A 145 -5.93 -7.79 38.30
C ALA A 145 -4.81 -6.82 37.92
N THR A 146 -3.56 -7.11 38.33
CA THR A 146 -2.40 -6.30 37.95
C THR A 146 -2.09 -6.39 36.46
N GLU A 147 -2.14 -7.59 35.87
CA GLU A 147 -1.91 -7.78 34.42
C GLU A 147 -2.96 -7.02 33.59
N LEU A 148 -4.22 -7.04 34.00
CA LEU A 148 -5.29 -6.28 33.34
C LEU A 148 -5.07 -4.76 33.45
N GLN A 149 -4.59 -4.26 34.59
CA GLN A 149 -4.27 -2.84 34.76
C GLN A 149 -3.11 -2.42 33.86
N ASP A 150 -2.02 -3.20 33.84
CA ASP A 150 -0.86 -2.96 32.99
C ASP A 150 -1.27 -2.95 31.50
N ASP A 151 -2.07 -3.91 31.04
CA ASP A 151 -2.56 -3.99 29.66
C ASP A 151 -3.39 -2.76 29.25
N VAL A 152 -4.24 -2.25 30.16
CA VAL A 152 -5.07 -1.06 29.91
C VAL A 152 -4.23 0.21 29.85
N GLU A 153 -3.22 0.33 30.71
CA GLU A 153 -2.27 1.45 30.69
C GLU A 153 -1.44 1.44 29.40
N ASP A 154 -0.96 0.27 28.96
CA ASP A 154 -0.25 0.10 27.70
C ASP A 154 -1.13 0.47 26.49
N LEU A 155 -2.40 0.05 26.49
CA LEU A 155 -3.38 0.41 25.48
C LEU A 155 -3.64 1.93 25.44
N LEU A 156 -3.76 2.58 26.60
CA LEU A 156 -3.89 4.04 26.68
C LEU A 156 -2.68 4.77 26.09
N GLY A 157 -1.47 4.28 26.39
CA GLY A 157 -0.23 4.77 25.79
C GLY A 157 -0.24 4.64 24.27
N CYS A 158 -0.60 3.47 23.75
CA CYS A 158 -0.69 3.18 22.32
C CYS A 158 -1.70 4.08 21.58
N VAL A 159 -2.89 4.27 22.16
CA VAL A 159 -3.94 5.14 21.57
C VAL A 159 -3.48 6.59 21.56
N THR A 160 -2.85 7.06 22.64
CA THR A 160 -2.32 8.43 22.73
C THR A 160 -1.26 8.69 21.68
N GLU A 161 -0.32 7.76 21.49
CA GLU A 161 0.69 7.86 20.45
C GLU A 161 0.06 7.86 19.05
N THR A 162 -0.93 7.00 18.82
CA THR A 162 -1.63 6.90 17.54
C THR A 162 -2.35 8.20 17.19
N ILE A 163 -3.05 8.81 18.16
CA ILE A 163 -3.66 10.14 18.00
C ILE A 163 -2.59 11.17 17.62
N GLY A 164 -1.45 11.19 18.30
CA GLY A 164 -0.34 12.11 17.99
C GLY A 164 0.17 11.95 16.55
N ARG A 165 0.45 10.71 16.14
CA ARG A 165 0.91 10.38 14.78
C ARG A 165 -0.10 10.77 13.71
N LEU A 166 -1.39 10.54 13.95
CA LEU A 166 -2.47 10.94 13.04
C LEU A 166 -2.60 12.46 12.92
N GLN A 167 -2.46 13.19 14.03
CA GLN A 167 -2.47 14.66 14.04
C GLN A 167 -1.28 15.23 13.26
N ASP A 168 -0.08 14.69 13.42
CA ASP A 168 1.09 15.14 12.68
C ASP A 168 0.99 14.82 11.18
N SER A 169 0.49 13.64 10.84
CA SER A 169 0.18 13.27 9.46
C SER A 169 -0.84 14.24 8.85
N ARG A 170 -1.89 14.60 9.60
CA ARG A 170 -2.87 15.60 9.15
C ARG A 170 -2.24 16.97 8.91
N LYS A 171 -1.41 17.48 9.84
CA LYS A 171 -0.70 18.75 9.68
C LYS A 171 0.16 18.75 8.42
N PHE A 172 0.89 17.66 8.19
CA PHE A 172 1.71 17.47 6.99
C PHE A 172 0.86 17.52 5.72
N LEU A 173 -0.24 16.76 5.66
CA LEU A 173 -1.15 16.73 4.51
C LEU A 173 -1.76 18.11 4.21
N ILE A 174 -2.16 18.86 5.24
CA ILE A 174 -2.68 20.23 5.07
C ILE A 174 -1.60 21.13 4.49
N LYS A 175 -0.40 21.13 5.07
CA LYS A 175 0.73 21.94 4.59
C LYS A 175 1.08 21.62 3.14
N ALA A 176 1.20 20.34 2.81
CA ALA A 176 1.45 19.88 1.45
C ALA A 176 0.34 20.32 0.48
N SER A 177 -0.94 20.28 0.91
CA SER A 177 -2.05 20.73 0.08
C SER A 177 -2.03 22.24 -0.20
N ILE A 178 -1.57 23.05 0.75
CA ILE A 178 -1.41 24.50 0.58
C ILE A 178 -0.26 24.78 -0.38
N GLN A 179 0.90 24.17 -0.17
CA GLN A 179 2.07 24.31 -1.05
C GLN A 179 1.75 23.90 -2.49
N LYS A 180 1.01 22.80 -2.65
CA LYS A 180 0.51 22.33 -3.94
C LYS A 180 -0.38 23.36 -4.63
N ARG A 181 -1.29 24.00 -3.91
CA ARG A 181 -2.16 25.06 -4.43
C ARG A 181 -1.36 26.29 -4.82
N GLU A 182 -0.48 26.76 -3.95
CA GLU A 182 0.40 27.91 -4.23
C GLU A 182 1.26 27.68 -5.48
N LEU A 183 1.76 26.45 -5.68
CA LEU A 183 2.52 26.08 -6.87
C LEU A 183 1.62 26.12 -8.11
N ALA A 184 0.40 25.58 -8.03
CA ALA A 184 -0.55 25.62 -9.14
C ALA A 184 -0.93 27.06 -9.53
N ASP A 185 -1.10 27.96 -8.54
CA ASP A 185 -1.38 29.38 -8.74
C ASP A 185 -0.19 30.10 -9.41
N LYS A 186 1.04 29.87 -8.93
CA LYS A 186 2.26 30.45 -9.52
C LYS A 186 2.45 30.04 -10.98
N LEU A 187 2.09 28.80 -11.31
CA LEU A 187 2.18 28.25 -12.66
C LEU A 187 0.98 28.63 -13.55
N ARG A 188 0.01 29.39 -13.03
CA ARG A 188 -1.24 29.76 -13.72
C ARG A 188 -1.97 28.54 -14.27
N LEU A 189 -1.91 27.42 -13.55
CA LEU A 189 -2.56 26.18 -13.95
C LEU A 189 -4.03 26.16 -13.50
N LEU A 190 -4.36 26.88 -12.43
CA LEU A 190 -5.71 27.16 -11.93
C LEU A 190 -6.26 28.44 -12.56
#